data_AF-A0A7V5GUS1-F1
#
_entry.id   AF-A0A7V5GUS1-F1
#
_cell.length_a   1.000
_cell.length_b   1.000
_cell.length_c   1.000
_cell.angle_alpha   90.00
_cell.angle_beta   90.00
_cell.angle_gamma   90.00
#
_symmetry.space_group_name_H-M   'P 1'
#
loop_
_entity.id
_entity.type
_entity.pdbx_description
1 polymer ?
#
loop_
_entity_poly.entity_id
_entity_poly.type
_entity_poly.pdbx_seq_one_letter_code
_entity_poly.pdbx_strand_id
1 'polypeptide(L)'
;ALFTRGETQALVITTLGTERDAQIVDALDRSYREPFMLHYNFPPFCVGETGRVGSPKRREIGHGRLAKRGVLSVMPTLDDFPYAIRVVSEITESNGSSSMASVCGTSLSLMDAGVPIKAPVAGVAMGLIKEGDDFAVLTDILGDEDHLGDMDFKVAGTKTGVNALQMDIKITGITREIMEIALTQAKDGRMYILGEMNKAIEGPREEMSEHAPRIISFRIHPDKIRDVIGKGGATIRSITEETGATVDLDDSGLVKIFSVDRAAGEKARKRVELITADVEVGTVYEGKVAKLMDFGAFVTILPGKDGLVHISQISDERVEKVSDKLSEGDIIKVKVLEVDKQGRIRLSMKAVGEDE
;
A
#
# COMPACT_ATOMS: atom_id res chain seq x y z
N ALA A 1 11.77 -12.12 5.55
CA ALA A 1 13.22 -12.22 5.86
C ALA A 1 13.45 -13.11 7.08
N LEU A 2 14.54 -13.90 7.09
CA LEU A 2 15.01 -14.62 8.27
C LEU A 2 16.37 -14.04 8.66
N PHE A 3 16.40 -13.17 9.67
CA PHE A 3 17.64 -12.55 10.15
C PHE A 3 18.17 -13.34 11.34
N THR A 4 19.41 -13.83 11.25
CA THR A 4 20.07 -14.61 12.31
C THR A 4 21.41 -13.97 12.65
N ARG A 5 21.67 -13.82 13.95
CA ARG A 5 22.93 -13.30 14.49
C ARG A 5 23.26 -14.02 15.78
N GLY A 6 24.32 -14.83 15.77
CA GLY A 6 24.58 -15.78 16.85
C GLY A 6 23.34 -16.66 17.06
N GLU A 7 22.91 -16.77 18.31
CA GLU A 7 21.70 -17.50 18.73
C GLU A 7 20.48 -16.55 18.91
N THR A 8 20.45 -15.46 18.14
CA THR A 8 19.29 -14.57 18.05
C THR A 8 18.76 -14.56 16.64
N GLN A 9 17.52 -15.02 16.46
CA GLN A 9 16.90 -15.19 15.16
C GLN A 9 15.48 -14.61 15.15
N ALA A 10 15.18 -13.85 14.10
CA ALA A 10 13.86 -13.28 13.86
C ALA A 10 13.40 -13.64 12.45
N LEU A 11 12.27 -14.35 12.37
CA LEU A 11 11.48 -14.49 11.16
C LEU A 11 10.57 -13.25 11.04
N VAL A 12 10.87 -12.40 10.09
CA VAL A 12 10.13 -11.15 9.87
C VAL A 12 9.38 -11.21 8.55
N ILE A 13 8.08 -10.92 8.60
CA ILE A 13 7.18 -11.00 7.46
C ILE A 13 6.51 -9.64 7.28
N THR A 14 6.52 -9.15 6.04
CA THR A 14 5.81 -7.94 5.62
C THR A 14 4.52 -8.32 4.89
N THR A 15 3.43 -7.63 5.21
CA THR A 15 2.14 -7.75 4.53
C THR A 15 1.69 -6.37 4.09
N LEU A 16 1.29 -6.26 2.82
CA LEU A 16 0.74 -5.04 2.24
C LEU A 16 -0.79 -5.13 2.22
N GLY A 17 -1.43 -4.06 2.66
CA GLY A 17 -2.87 -3.89 2.69
C GLY A 17 -3.29 -2.56 2.08
N THR A 18 -4.60 -2.38 1.94
CA THR A 18 -5.21 -1.14 1.48
C THR A 18 -5.22 -0.08 2.58
N GLU A 19 -5.57 1.16 2.25
CA GLU A 19 -5.75 2.22 3.26
C GLU A 19 -6.80 1.83 4.33
N ARG A 20 -7.75 0.95 4.01
CA ARG A 20 -8.77 0.45 4.97
C ARG A 20 -8.19 -0.45 6.05
N ASP A 21 -7.06 -1.10 5.78
CA ASP A 21 -6.37 -2.00 6.70
C ASP A 21 -5.47 -1.24 7.70
N ALA A 22 -5.36 0.09 7.57
CA ALA A 22 -4.67 0.92 8.55
C ALA A 22 -5.37 0.85 9.91
N GLN A 23 -4.57 0.76 10.97
CA GLN A 23 -5.09 0.68 12.33
C GLN A 23 -5.68 2.02 12.75
N ILE A 24 -6.94 2.04 13.18
CA ILE A 24 -7.53 3.22 13.84
C ILE A 24 -7.09 3.21 15.29
N VAL A 25 -6.41 4.27 15.72
CA VAL A 25 -6.01 4.51 17.10
C VAL A 25 -6.89 5.62 17.65
N ASP A 26 -7.76 5.26 18.59
CA ASP A 26 -8.56 6.22 19.34
C ASP A 26 -7.76 6.70 20.56
N ALA A 27 -6.97 7.75 20.37
CA ALA A 27 -6.12 8.33 21.41
C ALA A 27 -6.85 9.46 22.16
N LEU A 28 -6.32 9.82 23.33
CA LEU A 28 -6.90 10.86 24.19
C LEU A 28 -6.98 12.23 23.52
N ASP A 29 -6.01 12.56 22.65
CA ASP A 29 -5.92 13.83 21.94
C ASP A 29 -6.79 13.84 20.68
N ARG A 30 -6.64 12.81 19.83
CA ARG A 30 -7.43 12.64 18.62
C ARG A 30 -7.40 11.20 18.13
N SER A 31 -8.47 10.77 17.48
CA SER A 31 -8.46 9.54 16.70
C SER A 31 -7.63 9.74 15.42
N TYR A 32 -6.73 8.80 15.10
CA TYR A 32 -5.93 8.83 13.88
C TYR A 32 -5.77 7.45 13.25
N ARG A 33 -5.34 7.40 11.99
CA ARG A 33 -5.00 6.16 11.28
C ARG A 33 -3.50 5.95 11.27
N GLU A 34 -3.06 4.75 11.65
CA GLU A 34 -1.68 4.32 11.67
C GLU A 34 -1.46 3.33 10.51
N PRO A 35 -0.87 3.77 9.38
CA PRO A 35 -0.68 2.93 8.22
C PRO A 35 0.45 1.92 8.39
N PHE A 36 1.40 2.17 9.30
CA PHE A 36 2.52 1.26 9.55
C PHE A 36 2.39 0.58 10.90
N MET A 37 2.20 -0.74 10.89
CA MET A 37 2.05 -1.58 12.08
C MET A 37 3.26 -2.50 12.19
N LEU A 38 3.85 -2.59 13.38
CA LEU A 38 4.90 -3.57 13.68
C LEU A 38 4.51 -4.32 14.94
N HIS A 39 4.23 -5.61 14.77
CA HIS A 39 3.96 -6.55 15.85
C HIS A 39 5.20 -7.40 16.09
N TYR A 40 5.51 -7.60 17.36
CA TYR A 40 6.66 -8.34 17.83
C TYR A 40 6.15 -9.43 18.76
N ASN A 41 6.59 -10.66 18.52
CA ASN A 41 6.17 -11.85 19.25
C ASN A 41 7.41 -12.58 19.78
N PHE A 42 7.36 -12.97 21.05
CA PHE A 42 8.42 -13.67 21.77
C PHE A 42 7.87 -14.98 22.35
N PRO A 43 7.74 -16.01 21.52
CA PRO A 43 7.19 -17.29 21.97
C PRO A 43 8.16 -17.99 22.95
N PRO A 44 7.67 -18.74 23.95
CA PRO A 44 8.53 -19.37 24.97
C PRO A 44 9.62 -20.28 24.40
N PHE A 45 9.35 -20.95 23.26
CA PHE A 45 10.31 -21.87 22.66
C PHE A 45 11.59 -21.17 22.18
N CYS A 46 11.57 -19.86 21.93
CA CYS A 46 12.76 -19.15 21.42
C CYS A 46 13.91 -19.08 22.45
N VAL A 47 13.62 -19.39 23.71
CA VAL A 47 14.59 -19.54 24.81
C VAL A 47 14.59 -20.96 25.39
N GLY A 48 13.95 -21.92 24.70
CA GLY A 48 13.85 -23.31 25.17
C GLY A 48 12.86 -23.55 26.32
N GLU A 49 11.96 -22.60 26.60
CA GLU A 49 10.99 -22.70 27.68
C GLU A 49 9.58 -23.08 27.18
N THR A 50 8.72 -23.49 28.12
CA THR A 50 7.28 -23.62 27.90
C THR A 50 6.55 -22.47 28.58
N GLY A 51 5.40 -22.05 28.06
CA GLY A 51 4.67 -20.93 28.65
C GLY A 51 3.39 -20.56 27.92
N ARG A 52 2.73 -19.51 28.41
CA ARG A 52 1.49 -18.99 27.83
C ARG A 52 1.75 -18.36 26.46
N VAL A 53 1.00 -18.83 25.46
CA VAL A 53 0.95 -18.26 24.10
C VAL A 53 -0.38 -17.54 23.92
N GLY A 54 -0.38 -16.38 23.27
CA GLY A 54 -1.60 -15.60 23.01
C GLY A 54 -1.37 -14.11 23.14
N SER A 55 -1.97 -13.48 24.15
CA SER A 55 -1.91 -12.03 24.33
C SER A 55 -0.49 -11.53 24.61
N PRO A 56 -0.01 -10.49 23.88
CA PRO A 56 1.35 -10.00 24.02
C PRO A 56 1.57 -9.32 25.39
N LYS A 57 2.74 -9.56 25.97
CA LYS A 57 3.22 -8.96 27.23
C LYS A 57 3.68 -7.51 26.99
N ARG A 58 3.85 -6.76 28.09
CA ARG A 58 4.39 -5.39 28.04
C ARG A 58 5.75 -5.30 27.32
N ARG A 59 6.65 -6.26 27.56
CA ARG A 59 7.98 -6.29 26.91
C ARG A 59 7.87 -6.52 25.40
N GLU A 60 6.96 -7.39 24.96
CA GLU A 60 6.72 -7.63 23.53
C GLU A 60 6.21 -6.37 22.82
N ILE A 61 5.24 -5.67 23.44
CA ILE A 61 4.74 -4.38 22.94
C ILE A 61 5.87 -3.33 22.92
N GLY A 62 6.67 -3.26 23.99
CA GLY A 62 7.79 -2.32 24.10
C GLY A 62 8.87 -2.56 23.04
N HIS A 63 9.27 -3.81 22.83
CA HIS A 63 10.23 -4.21 21.81
C HIS A 63 9.70 -3.95 20.40
N GLY A 64 8.43 -4.27 20.13
CA GLY A 64 7.79 -3.94 18.87
C GLY A 64 7.76 -2.43 18.61
N ARG A 65 7.48 -1.63 19.65
CA ARG A 65 7.50 -0.16 19.52
C ARG A 65 8.91 0.40 19.31
N LEU A 66 9.93 -0.17 19.96
CA LEU A 66 11.33 0.18 19.72
C LEU A 66 11.73 -0.13 18.27
N ALA A 67 11.45 -1.35 17.81
CA ALA A 67 11.76 -1.75 16.44
C ALA A 67 11.03 -0.86 15.43
N LYS A 68 9.76 -0.54 15.69
CA LYS A 68 8.97 0.38 14.87
C LYS A 68 9.63 1.75 14.78
N ARG A 69 10.04 2.33 15.91
CA ARG A 69 10.75 3.62 15.94
C ARG A 69 12.08 3.55 15.18
N GLY A 70 12.78 2.41 15.25
CA GLY A 70 14.04 2.19 14.53
C GLY A 70 13.90 2.31 13.02
N VAL A 71 12.76 1.93 12.44
CA VAL A 71 12.55 1.97 10.97
C VAL A 71 11.64 3.11 10.50
N LEU A 72 10.89 3.76 11.40
CA LEU A 72 9.85 4.74 11.03
C LEU A 72 10.38 5.90 10.19
N SER A 73 11.62 6.38 10.44
CA SER A 73 12.20 7.52 9.73
C SER A 73 12.55 7.23 8.27
N VAL A 74 12.71 5.95 7.90
CA VAL A 74 13.01 5.53 6.52
C VAL A 74 11.78 5.07 5.75
N MET A 75 10.61 5.02 6.39
CA MET A 75 9.38 4.62 5.72
C MET A 75 8.99 5.65 4.64
N PRO A 76 8.42 5.19 3.51
CA PRO A 76 7.83 6.08 2.51
C PRO A 76 6.60 6.79 3.07
N THR A 77 6.21 7.88 2.40
CA THR A 77 4.92 8.52 2.68
C THR A 77 3.78 7.74 2.02
N LEU A 78 2.54 8.00 2.43
CA LEU A 78 1.37 7.41 1.76
C LEU A 78 1.20 7.91 0.32
N ASP A 79 1.77 9.07 -0.02
CA ASP A 79 1.74 9.59 -1.38
C ASP A 79 2.71 8.80 -2.28
N ASP A 80 3.89 8.44 -1.76
CA ASP A 80 4.89 7.66 -2.50
C ASP A 80 4.55 6.17 -2.55
N PHE A 81 3.95 5.63 -1.47
CA PHE A 81 3.63 4.22 -1.34
C PHE A 81 2.28 4.03 -0.61
N PRO A 82 1.16 4.02 -1.36
CA PRO A 82 -0.20 4.10 -0.80
C PRO A 82 -0.72 2.78 -0.21
N TYR A 83 0.09 2.10 0.59
CA TYR A 83 -0.25 0.85 1.25
C TYR A 83 -0.22 0.97 2.77
N ALA A 84 -1.17 0.31 3.44
CA ALA A 84 -0.97 -0.05 4.83
C ALA A 84 0.06 -1.18 4.89
N ILE A 85 1.01 -1.07 5.81
CA ILE A 85 2.11 -2.02 5.95
C ILE A 85 2.02 -2.63 7.34
N ARG A 86 1.86 -3.95 7.38
CA ARG A 86 1.98 -4.72 8.62
C ARG A 86 3.26 -5.55 8.58
N VAL A 87 4.07 -5.39 9.60
CA VAL A 87 5.24 -6.24 9.85
C VAL A 87 4.98 -7.07 11.09
N VAL A 88 5.26 -8.37 11.01
CA VAL A 88 5.27 -9.27 12.17
C VAL A 88 6.67 -9.84 12.29
N SER A 89 7.30 -9.63 13.45
CA SER A 89 8.57 -10.23 13.82
C SER A 89 8.31 -11.36 14.82
N GLU A 90 8.49 -12.59 14.36
CA GLU A 90 8.45 -13.80 15.17
C GLU A 90 9.87 -14.16 15.60
N ILE A 91 10.16 -14.07 16.90
CA ILE A 91 11.47 -14.46 17.42
C ILE A 91 11.51 -15.99 17.54
N THR A 92 12.45 -16.61 16.83
CA THR A 92 12.61 -18.07 16.81
C THR A 92 13.73 -18.54 17.72
N GLU A 93 14.73 -17.69 17.96
CA GLU A 93 15.85 -17.93 18.88
C GLU A 93 16.21 -16.60 19.56
N SER A 94 16.58 -16.62 20.85
CA SER A 94 16.94 -15.41 21.58
C SER A 94 18.00 -15.65 22.66
N ASN A 95 19.26 -15.37 22.34
CA ASN A 95 20.34 -15.21 23.33
C ASN A 95 20.96 -13.81 23.36
N GLY A 96 20.38 -12.85 22.63
CA GLY A 96 20.83 -11.46 22.57
C GLY A 96 19.66 -10.55 22.26
N SER A 97 19.91 -9.35 21.72
CA SER A 97 18.83 -8.42 21.43
C SER A 97 18.00 -8.81 20.22
N SER A 98 16.94 -9.57 20.48
CA SER A 98 15.89 -9.89 19.53
C SER A 98 15.16 -8.65 19.00
N SER A 99 15.08 -7.57 19.76
CA SER A 99 14.48 -6.31 19.29
C SER A 99 15.32 -5.62 18.22
N MET A 100 16.65 -5.71 18.28
CA MET A 100 17.54 -5.23 17.20
C MET A 100 17.53 -6.19 16.00
N ALA A 101 17.46 -7.51 16.24
CA ALA A 101 17.21 -8.48 15.17
C ALA A 101 15.90 -8.19 14.42
N SER A 102 14.84 -7.77 15.12
CA SER A 102 13.59 -7.33 14.50
C SER A 102 13.76 -6.09 13.64
N VAL A 103 14.58 -5.11 14.03
CA VAL A 103 14.86 -3.93 13.18
C VAL A 103 15.54 -4.37 11.88
N CYS A 104 16.61 -5.16 12.00
CA CYS A 104 17.36 -5.66 10.85
C CYS A 104 16.47 -6.50 9.92
N GLY A 105 15.74 -7.47 10.47
CA GLY A 105 14.82 -8.31 9.72
C GLY A 105 13.66 -7.51 9.10
N THR A 106 13.17 -6.47 9.78
CA THR A 106 12.15 -5.56 9.22
C THR A 106 12.70 -4.81 8.02
N SER A 107 13.91 -4.23 8.12
CA SER A 107 14.54 -3.54 6.98
C SER A 107 14.66 -4.46 5.76
N LEU A 108 15.11 -5.70 5.96
CA LEU A 108 15.23 -6.70 4.89
C LEU A 108 13.86 -7.08 4.32
N SER A 109 12.89 -7.37 5.19
CA SER A 109 11.55 -7.81 4.81
C SER A 109 10.75 -6.72 4.09
N LEU A 110 10.95 -5.44 4.44
CA LEU A 110 10.33 -4.33 3.74
C LEU A 110 10.88 -4.21 2.31
N MET A 111 12.20 -4.27 2.15
CA MET A 111 12.84 -4.22 0.84
C MET A 111 12.44 -5.41 -0.05
N ASP A 112 12.40 -6.62 0.51
CA ASP A 112 11.96 -7.82 -0.21
C ASP A 112 10.49 -7.74 -0.64
N ALA A 113 9.64 -7.05 0.13
CA ALA A 113 8.25 -6.79 -0.22
C ALA A 113 8.06 -5.64 -1.24
N GLY A 114 9.15 -5.02 -1.72
CA GLY A 114 9.10 -3.91 -2.67
C GLY A 114 8.73 -2.57 -2.03
N VAL A 115 8.84 -2.42 -0.70
CA VAL A 115 8.58 -1.15 -0.03
C VAL A 115 9.77 -0.20 -0.28
N PRO A 116 9.55 1.00 -0.85
CA PRO A 116 10.62 1.94 -1.18
C PRO A 116 11.11 2.70 0.06
N ILE A 117 11.75 1.98 0.99
CA ILE A 117 12.38 2.61 2.16
C ILE A 117 13.57 3.48 1.72
N LYS A 118 13.75 4.63 2.38
CA LYS A 118 14.78 5.63 2.03
C LYS A 118 16.21 5.09 2.14
N ALA A 119 16.45 4.19 3.09
CA ALA A 119 17.73 3.53 3.29
C ALA A 119 17.56 2.28 4.18
N PRO A 120 18.41 1.25 4.03
CA PRO A 120 18.44 0.12 4.94
C PRO A 120 18.83 0.55 6.37
N VAL A 121 18.24 -0.12 7.37
CA VAL A 121 18.42 0.17 8.80
C VAL A 121 18.91 -1.08 9.52
N ALA A 122 20.00 -0.94 10.27
CA ALA A 122 20.48 -1.97 11.18
C ALA A 122 20.32 -1.53 12.64
N GLY A 123 20.25 -2.50 13.54
CA GLY A 123 20.25 -2.32 14.98
C GLY A 123 21.39 -3.09 15.64
N VAL A 124 21.96 -2.55 16.70
CA VAL A 124 22.96 -3.23 17.53
C VAL A 124 22.64 -3.03 19.01
N ALA A 125 22.90 -4.07 19.80
CA ALA A 125 22.81 -4.03 21.25
C ALA A 125 24.19 -3.85 21.83
N MET A 126 24.28 -3.05 22.89
CA MET A 126 25.54 -2.65 23.47
C MET A 126 25.41 -2.72 24.98
N GLY A 127 26.50 -3.09 25.63
CA GLY A 127 26.60 -3.13 27.08
C GLY A 127 27.76 -2.30 27.58
N LEU A 128 27.74 -2.01 28.87
CA LEU A 128 28.83 -1.38 29.59
C LEU A 128 29.02 -2.10 30.92
N ILE A 129 30.28 -2.43 31.24
CA ILE A 129 30.70 -2.86 32.57
C ILE A 129 31.66 -1.78 33.08
N LYS A 130 31.51 -1.35 34.33
CA LYS A 130 32.31 -0.28 34.92
C LYS A 130 32.67 -0.61 36.38
N GLU A 131 33.96 -0.58 36.69
CA GLU A 131 34.49 -0.76 38.05
C GLU A 131 35.50 0.34 38.36
N GLY A 132 35.22 1.18 39.35
CA GLY A 132 36.07 2.33 39.65
C GLY A 132 36.18 3.26 38.44
N ASP A 133 37.39 3.51 37.95
CA ASP A 133 37.64 4.32 36.75
C ASP A 133 37.71 3.48 35.45
N ASP A 134 37.80 2.16 35.56
CA ASP A 134 37.90 1.25 34.44
C ASP A 134 36.51 0.90 33.88
N PHE A 135 36.41 0.78 32.57
CA PHE A 135 35.17 0.34 31.92
C PHE A 135 35.44 -0.44 30.63
N ALA A 136 34.49 -1.29 30.25
CA ALA A 136 34.47 -2.00 28.99
C ALA A 136 33.11 -1.80 28.30
N VAL A 137 33.14 -1.41 27.03
CA VAL A 137 31.96 -1.37 26.17
C VAL A 137 31.87 -2.68 25.40
N LEU A 138 30.76 -3.38 25.56
CA LEU A 138 30.48 -4.65 24.90
C LEU A 138 29.64 -4.39 23.65
N THR A 139 30.02 -5.02 22.54
CA THR A 139 29.28 -4.96 21.27
C THR A 139 28.52 -6.26 21.05
N ASP A 140 27.25 -6.10 20.71
CA ASP A 140 26.32 -7.20 20.45
C ASP A 140 26.13 -8.15 21.64
N ILE A 141 25.71 -7.57 22.76
CA ILE A 141 25.62 -8.28 24.03
C ILE A 141 24.67 -9.49 24.02
N LEU A 142 25.09 -10.51 24.75
CA LEU A 142 24.30 -11.67 25.13
C LEU A 142 23.30 -11.34 26.26
N GLY A 143 22.35 -12.25 26.50
CA GLY A 143 21.40 -12.13 27.62
C GLY A 143 22.10 -12.05 28.99
N ASP A 144 23.16 -12.82 29.18
CA ASP A 144 23.94 -12.81 30.43
C ASP A 144 24.73 -11.50 30.60
N GLU A 145 25.29 -10.97 29.51
CA GLU A 145 26.03 -9.70 29.51
C GLU A 145 25.09 -8.51 29.77
N ASP A 146 23.86 -8.54 29.27
CA ASP A 146 22.80 -7.59 29.63
C ASP A 146 22.47 -7.72 31.13
N HIS A 147 22.24 -8.93 31.63
CA HIS A 147 21.88 -9.15 33.03
C HIS A 147 22.94 -8.60 34.00
N LEU A 148 24.21 -8.87 33.70
CA LEU A 148 25.36 -8.53 34.54
C LEU A 148 25.91 -7.12 34.28
N GLY A 149 25.61 -6.50 33.13
CA GLY A 149 26.13 -5.19 32.76
C GLY A 149 25.50 -4.05 33.57
N ASP A 150 26.26 -2.96 33.71
CA ASP A 150 25.89 -1.75 34.44
C ASP A 150 25.01 -0.78 33.63
N MET A 151 25.02 -0.96 32.32
CA MET A 151 24.15 -0.25 31.38
C MET A 151 23.98 -1.11 30.13
N ASP A 152 22.76 -1.15 29.60
CA ASP A 152 22.47 -1.70 28.29
C ASP A 152 21.83 -0.61 27.41
N PHE A 153 22.19 -0.62 26.13
CA PHE A 153 21.58 0.29 25.17
C PHE A 153 21.50 -0.29 23.78
N LYS A 154 20.52 0.21 23.03
CA LYS A 154 20.12 -0.32 21.74
C LYS A 154 20.13 0.84 20.76
N VAL A 155 20.92 0.71 19.69
CA VAL A 155 21.10 1.76 18.68
C VAL A 155 20.64 1.24 17.33
N ALA A 156 19.63 1.88 16.76
CA ALA A 156 19.12 1.59 15.43
C ALA A 156 19.30 2.80 14.50
N GLY A 157 19.69 2.56 13.25
CA GLY A 157 19.93 3.64 12.31
C GLY A 157 20.46 3.19 10.96
N THR A 158 20.57 4.16 10.07
CA THR A 158 21.14 4.00 8.73
C THR A 158 22.66 4.26 8.76
N LYS A 159 23.28 4.27 7.57
CA LYS A 159 24.65 4.77 7.37
C LYS A 159 24.81 6.24 7.75
N THR A 160 23.77 7.05 7.59
CA THR A 160 23.83 8.51 7.72
C THR A 160 23.42 9.03 9.09
N GLY A 161 22.78 8.23 9.93
CA GLY A 161 22.33 8.69 11.24
C GLY A 161 21.69 7.61 12.12
N VAL A 162 21.27 8.03 13.30
CA VAL A 162 20.53 7.22 14.27
C VAL A 162 19.04 7.52 14.14
N ASN A 163 18.23 6.47 14.04
CA ASN A 163 16.77 6.55 13.98
C ASN A 163 16.14 6.39 15.37
N ALA A 164 16.69 5.47 16.17
CA ALA A 164 16.25 5.22 17.53
C ALA A 164 17.42 4.88 18.44
N LEU A 165 17.36 5.38 19.66
CA LEU A 165 18.27 5.09 20.76
C LEU A 165 17.42 4.79 21.99
N GLN A 166 17.63 3.62 22.59
CA GLN A 166 17.08 3.26 23.90
C GLN A 166 18.25 2.93 24.83
N MET A 167 18.19 3.42 26.06
CA MET A 167 19.23 3.21 27.05
C MET A 167 18.57 2.91 28.39
N ASP A 168 19.08 1.90 29.08
CA ASP A 168 18.72 1.55 30.44
C ASP A 168 20.02 1.55 31.27
N ILE A 169 20.12 2.51 32.20
CA ILE A 169 21.31 2.74 33.02
C ILE A 169 21.02 2.25 34.43
N LYS A 170 21.85 1.35 34.97
CA LYS A 170 21.66 0.74 36.29
C LYS A 170 22.51 1.41 37.38
N ILE A 171 23.58 2.10 37.00
CA ILE A 171 24.51 2.77 37.91
C ILE A 171 24.62 4.28 37.69
N THR A 172 25.21 4.99 38.63
CA THR A 172 25.63 6.39 38.43
C THR A 172 27.06 6.47 37.89
N GLY A 173 27.51 7.65 37.46
CA GLY A 173 28.90 7.86 37.05
C GLY A 173 29.21 7.54 35.58
N ILE A 174 28.19 7.46 34.71
CA ILE A 174 28.38 7.40 33.27
C ILE A 174 28.59 8.83 32.75
N THR A 175 29.81 9.12 32.29
CA THR A 175 30.18 10.45 31.78
C THR A 175 29.82 10.59 30.30
N ARG A 176 29.80 11.84 29.81
CA ARG A 176 29.62 12.13 28.39
C ARG A 176 30.69 11.46 27.52
N GLU A 177 31.92 11.38 28.01
CA GLU A 177 33.05 10.78 27.29
C GLU A 177 32.85 9.28 27.11
N ILE A 178 32.42 8.57 28.17
CA ILE A 178 32.07 7.14 28.09
C ILE A 178 30.96 6.92 27.06
N MET A 179 29.94 7.78 27.07
CA MET A 179 28.84 7.73 26.11
C MET A 179 29.29 7.93 24.66
N GLU A 180 30.23 8.84 24.41
CA GLU A 180 30.76 9.10 23.07
C GLU A 180 31.55 7.92 22.52
N ILE A 181 32.37 7.29 23.37
CA ILE A 181 33.09 6.05 23.05
C ILE A 181 32.09 4.94 22.74
N ALA A 182 31.09 4.75 23.61
CA ALA A 182 30.11 3.69 23.49
C ALA A 182 29.27 3.82 22.20
N LEU A 183 28.83 5.04 21.86
CA LEU A 183 28.08 5.31 20.63
C LEU A 183 28.95 5.20 19.37
N THR A 184 30.24 5.51 19.46
CA THR A 184 31.19 5.31 18.35
C THR A 184 31.35 3.83 18.05
N GLN A 185 31.59 3.01 19.08
CA GLN A 185 31.68 1.56 18.93
C GLN A 185 30.34 0.95 18.43
N ALA A 186 29.21 1.49 18.90
CA ALA A 186 27.89 1.08 18.41
C ALA A 186 27.68 1.42 16.92
N LYS A 187 28.19 2.57 16.46
CA LYS A 187 28.16 2.92 15.03
C LYS A 187 28.93 1.89 14.22
N ASP A 188 30.12 1.50 14.65
CA ASP A 188 30.96 0.54 13.93
C ASP A 188 30.29 -0.84 13.86
N GLY A 189 29.78 -1.34 14.99
CA GLY A 189 29.00 -2.59 15.04
C GLY A 189 27.75 -2.55 14.16
N ARG A 190 27.02 -1.43 14.17
CA ARG A 190 25.85 -1.24 13.30
C ARG A 190 26.23 -1.23 11.82
N MET A 191 27.34 -0.59 11.45
CA MET A 191 27.82 -0.55 10.06
C MET A 191 28.25 -1.93 9.57
N TYR A 192 28.88 -2.73 10.44
CA TYR A 192 29.20 -4.12 10.14
C TYR A 192 27.93 -4.93 9.83
N ILE A 193 26.92 -4.88 10.72
CA ILE A 193 25.65 -5.59 10.52
C ILE A 193 24.95 -5.13 9.24
N LEU A 194 24.93 -3.82 8.98
CA LEU A 194 24.36 -3.25 7.76
C LEU A 194 25.07 -3.76 6.51
N GLY A 195 26.40 -3.91 6.57
CA GLY A 195 27.20 -4.51 5.51
C GLY A 195 26.80 -5.96 5.22
N GLU A 196 26.62 -6.79 6.25
CA GLU A 196 26.14 -8.16 6.09
C GLU A 196 24.72 -8.23 5.52
N MET A 197 23.83 -7.34 5.96
CA MET A 197 22.46 -7.24 5.44
C MET A 197 22.44 -6.93 3.94
N ASN A 198 23.28 -5.99 3.49
CA ASN A 198 23.33 -5.58 2.10
C ASN A 198 23.81 -6.70 1.16
N LYS A 199 24.56 -7.68 1.65
CA LYS A 199 24.93 -8.86 0.87
C LYS A 199 23.72 -9.72 0.47
N ALA A 200 22.65 -9.67 1.26
CA ALA A 200 21.41 -10.41 0.98
C ALA A 200 20.47 -9.63 0.05
N ILE A 201 20.34 -8.31 0.28
CA ILE A 201 19.53 -7.41 -0.54
C ILE A 201 20.04 -5.97 -0.38
N GLU A 202 20.48 -5.36 -1.47
CA GLU A 202 21.09 -4.02 -1.44
C GLU A 202 20.05 -2.89 -1.38
N GLY A 203 18.83 -3.14 -1.86
CA GLY A 203 17.75 -2.17 -1.92
C GLY A 203 16.38 -2.81 -2.15
N PRO A 204 15.30 -2.01 -2.12
CA PRO A 204 13.96 -2.49 -2.39
C PRO A 204 13.86 -3.20 -3.75
N ARG A 205 13.09 -4.31 -3.81
CA ARG A 205 12.74 -4.91 -5.10
C ARG A 205 11.92 -3.94 -5.94
N GLU A 206 12.15 -3.95 -7.25
CA GLU A 206 11.40 -3.11 -8.20
C GLU A 206 9.94 -3.56 -8.32
N GLU A 207 9.69 -4.87 -8.22
CA GLU A 207 8.36 -5.44 -8.31
C GLU A 207 7.90 -5.99 -6.95
N MET A 208 6.68 -5.62 -6.57
CA MET A 208 5.96 -6.23 -5.44
C MET A 208 5.47 -7.64 -5.80
N SER A 209 5.22 -8.45 -4.77
CA SER A 209 4.62 -9.79 -4.90
C SER A 209 3.36 -9.78 -5.77
N GLU A 210 3.16 -10.82 -6.57
CA GLU A 210 1.96 -11.03 -7.38
C GLU A 210 0.68 -11.13 -6.53
N HIS A 211 0.83 -11.56 -5.28
CA HIS A 211 -0.27 -11.68 -4.32
C HIS A 211 -0.48 -10.40 -3.48
N ALA A 212 0.39 -9.40 -3.63
CA ALA A 212 0.16 -8.11 -2.99
C ALA A 212 -0.97 -7.37 -3.70
N PRO A 213 -1.84 -6.65 -2.97
CA PRO A 213 -2.78 -5.73 -3.60
C PRO A 213 -2.02 -4.77 -4.51
N ARG A 214 -2.51 -4.56 -5.73
CA ARG A 214 -2.03 -3.52 -6.64
C ARG A 214 -2.97 -2.34 -6.63
N ILE A 215 -2.38 -1.16 -6.74
CA ILE A 215 -3.09 0.11 -6.81
C ILE A 215 -2.96 0.64 -8.23
N ILE A 216 -4.10 0.78 -8.90
CA ILE A 216 -4.19 1.46 -10.19
C ILE A 216 -4.79 2.83 -9.91
N SER A 217 -4.02 3.88 -10.17
CA SER A 217 -4.47 5.26 -10.00
C SER A 217 -4.59 5.98 -11.34
N PHE A 218 -5.65 6.75 -11.51
CA PHE A 218 -5.87 7.63 -12.67
C PHE A 218 -6.81 8.76 -12.29
N ARG A 219 -6.86 9.81 -13.11
CA ARG A 219 -7.72 10.98 -12.88
C ARG A 219 -8.91 10.98 -13.84
N ILE A 220 -10.05 11.39 -13.33
CA ILE A 220 -11.29 11.64 -14.08
C ILE A 220 -11.72 13.10 -13.89
N HIS A 221 -12.56 13.60 -14.80
CA HIS A 221 -13.10 14.95 -14.67
C HIS A 221 -14.01 15.05 -13.42
N PRO A 222 -13.90 16.10 -12.59
CA PRO A 222 -14.69 16.23 -11.35
C PRO A 222 -16.20 16.11 -11.55
N ASP A 223 -16.72 16.56 -12.69
CA ASP A 223 -18.14 16.46 -13.02
C ASP A 223 -18.65 15.01 -13.13
N LYS A 224 -17.76 14.07 -13.46
CA LYS A 224 -18.08 12.63 -13.64
C LYS A 224 -18.02 11.83 -12.34
N ILE A 225 -17.55 12.42 -11.24
CA ILE A 225 -17.48 11.75 -9.93
C ILE A 225 -18.87 11.21 -9.53
N ARG A 226 -19.92 12.01 -9.78
CA ARG A 226 -21.30 11.62 -9.47
C ARG A 226 -21.78 10.40 -10.24
N ASP A 227 -21.32 10.24 -11.49
CA ASP A 227 -21.71 9.12 -12.36
C ASP A 227 -21.05 7.81 -11.90
N VAL A 228 -19.78 7.89 -11.49
CA VAL A 228 -19.01 6.74 -10.97
C VAL A 228 -19.54 6.27 -9.61
N ILE A 229 -19.88 7.21 -8.70
CA ILE A 229 -20.48 6.87 -7.41
C ILE A 229 -21.90 6.32 -7.62
N GLY A 230 -22.69 6.97 -8.48
CA GLY A 230 -24.09 6.68 -8.69
C GLY A 230 -24.99 7.10 -7.52
N LYS A 231 -26.31 6.98 -7.69
CA LYS A 231 -27.27 7.36 -6.65
C LYS A 231 -27.07 6.51 -5.39
N GLY A 232 -26.66 7.15 -4.28
CA GLY A 232 -26.41 6.48 -3.00
C GLY A 232 -25.21 5.51 -2.99
N GLY A 233 -24.30 5.61 -3.97
CA GLY A 233 -23.16 4.71 -4.08
C GLY A 233 -23.49 3.38 -4.78
N ALA A 234 -24.62 3.27 -5.48
CA ALA A 234 -25.02 2.02 -6.12
C ALA A 234 -24.05 1.55 -7.22
N THR A 235 -23.56 2.47 -8.06
CA THR A 235 -22.67 2.15 -9.18
C THR A 235 -21.31 1.67 -8.67
N ILE A 236 -20.68 2.41 -7.75
CA ILE A 236 -19.38 2.03 -7.19
C ILE A 236 -19.44 0.70 -6.43
N ARG A 237 -20.57 0.39 -5.76
CA ARG A 237 -20.79 -0.92 -5.12
C ARG A 237 -20.91 -2.04 -6.15
N SER A 238 -21.67 -1.87 -7.23
CA SER A 238 -21.76 -2.85 -8.32
C SER A 238 -20.39 -3.13 -8.95
N ILE A 239 -19.59 -2.08 -9.22
CA ILE A 239 -18.21 -2.26 -9.72
C ILE A 239 -17.38 -3.08 -8.73
N THR A 240 -17.47 -2.76 -7.44
CA THR A 240 -16.71 -3.44 -6.38
C THR A 240 -17.14 -4.90 -6.20
N GLU A 241 -18.45 -5.20 -6.26
CA GLU A 241 -19.01 -6.54 -6.12
C GLU A 241 -18.72 -7.43 -7.34
N GLU A 242 -18.82 -6.89 -8.55
CA GLU A 242 -18.58 -7.64 -9.80
C GLU A 242 -17.10 -7.94 -10.04
N THR A 243 -16.23 -6.99 -9.69
CA THR A 243 -14.78 -7.12 -9.95
C THR A 243 -14.02 -7.69 -8.77
N GLY A 244 -14.56 -7.57 -7.55
CA GLY A 244 -13.83 -7.85 -6.31
C GLY A 244 -12.75 -6.82 -5.97
N ALA A 245 -12.60 -5.76 -6.78
CA ALA A 245 -11.65 -4.68 -6.53
C ALA A 245 -12.30 -3.56 -5.69
N THR A 246 -11.56 -2.99 -4.74
CA THR A 246 -12.02 -1.81 -4.00
C THR A 246 -11.72 -0.56 -4.79
N VAL A 247 -12.74 0.25 -5.05
CA VAL A 247 -12.59 1.54 -5.74
C VAL A 247 -12.76 2.67 -4.73
N ASP A 248 -11.80 3.59 -4.69
CA ASP A 248 -11.81 4.80 -3.88
C ASP A 248 -11.71 6.03 -4.77
N LEU A 249 -12.50 7.07 -4.48
CA LEU A 249 -12.55 8.32 -5.24
C LEU A 249 -12.44 9.50 -4.28
N ASP A 250 -11.56 10.44 -4.61
CA ASP A 250 -11.49 11.72 -3.91
C ASP A 250 -12.26 12.83 -4.65
N ASP A 251 -12.49 13.95 -3.95
CA ASP A 251 -13.17 15.13 -4.50
C ASP A 251 -12.37 15.84 -5.61
N SER A 252 -11.10 15.49 -5.79
CA SER A 252 -10.24 16.02 -6.86
C SER A 252 -10.39 15.26 -8.19
N GLY A 253 -11.10 14.13 -8.18
CA GLY A 253 -11.25 13.24 -9.32
C GLY A 253 -10.13 12.21 -9.44
N LEU A 254 -9.31 11.99 -8.41
CA LEU A 254 -8.37 10.88 -8.36
C LEU A 254 -9.13 9.59 -8.00
N VAL A 255 -9.07 8.61 -8.90
CA VAL A 255 -9.59 7.26 -8.69
C VAL A 255 -8.44 6.36 -8.30
N LYS A 256 -8.56 5.66 -7.18
CA LYS A 256 -7.63 4.60 -6.75
C LYS A 256 -8.37 3.25 -6.73
N ILE A 257 -7.91 2.30 -7.53
CA ILE A 257 -8.47 0.95 -7.59
C ILE A 257 -7.48 -0.01 -6.94
N PHE A 258 -7.92 -0.68 -5.89
CA PHE A 258 -7.16 -1.67 -5.14
C PHE A 258 -7.64 -3.07 -5.52
N SER A 259 -6.75 -3.94 -5.97
CA SER A 259 -7.09 -5.34 -6.25
C SER A 259 -5.93 -6.29 -5.98
N VAL A 260 -6.22 -7.46 -5.41
CA VAL A 260 -5.28 -8.57 -5.25
C VAL A 260 -4.97 -9.29 -6.57
N ASP A 261 -5.82 -9.14 -7.58
CA ASP A 261 -5.61 -9.69 -8.92
C ASP A 261 -5.51 -8.56 -9.95
N ARG A 262 -4.45 -8.59 -10.76
CA ARG A 262 -4.24 -7.65 -11.85
C ARG A 262 -5.41 -7.65 -12.83
N ALA A 263 -5.99 -8.82 -13.14
CA ALA A 263 -7.10 -8.92 -14.09
C ALA A 263 -8.38 -8.26 -13.52
N ALA A 264 -8.64 -8.44 -12.22
CA ALA A 264 -9.75 -7.80 -11.52
C ALA A 264 -9.59 -6.27 -11.47
N GLY A 265 -8.38 -5.77 -11.15
CA GLY A 265 -8.07 -4.34 -11.16
C GLY A 265 -8.28 -3.68 -12.53
N GLU A 266 -7.80 -4.32 -13.60
CA GLU A 266 -7.99 -3.83 -14.97
C GLU A 266 -9.46 -3.84 -15.41
N LYS A 267 -10.23 -4.85 -15.01
CA LYS A 267 -11.68 -4.87 -15.26
C LYS A 267 -12.39 -3.69 -14.58
N ALA A 268 -12.06 -3.42 -13.31
CA ALA A 268 -12.61 -2.30 -12.57
C ALA A 268 -12.22 -0.96 -13.21
N ARG A 269 -10.96 -0.81 -13.62
CA ARG A 269 -10.46 0.38 -14.34
C ARG A 269 -11.25 0.61 -15.62
N LYS A 270 -11.35 -0.39 -16.49
CA LYS A 270 -12.13 -0.31 -17.74
C LYS A 270 -13.59 0.07 -17.48
N ARG A 271 -14.18 -0.44 -16.40
CA ARG A 271 -15.57 -0.13 -16.05
C ARG A 271 -15.75 1.33 -15.67
N VAL A 272 -14.83 1.88 -14.87
CA VAL A 272 -14.83 3.30 -14.52
C VAL A 272 -14.58 4.16 -15.77
N GLU A 273 -13.61 3.79 -16.61
CA GLU A 273 -13.34 4.48 -17.88
C GLU A 273 -14.55 4.49 -18.81
N LEU A 274 -15.31 3.39 -18.91
CA LEU A 274 -16.52 3.33 -19.73
C LEU A 274 -17.63 4.28 -19.24
N ILE A 275 -17.70 4.51 -17.93
CA ILE A 275 -18.67 5.44 -17.32
C ILE A 275 -18.22 6.88 -17.53
N THR A 276 -16.93 7.14 -17.38
CA THR A 276 -16.36 8.50 -17.49
C THR A 276 -16.01 8.89 -18.92
N ALA A 277 -15.99 7.95 -19.86
CA ALA A 277 -15.70 8.19 -21.27
C ALA A 277 -16.65 9.24 -21.82
N ASP A 278 -16.08 10.34 -22.30
CA ASP A 278 -16.84 11.34 -23.01
C ASP A 278 -17.13 10.87 -24.44
N VAL A 279 -18.31 11.28 -24.91
CA VAL A 279 -18.76 10.93 -26.25
C VAL A 279 -18.19 12.00 -27.16
N GLU A 280 -17.12 11.65 -27.87
CA GLU A 280 -16.45 12.57 -28.79
C GLU A 280 -17.28 12.74 -30.06
N VAL A 281 -17.49 13.99 -30.44
CA VAL A 281 -18.15 14.33 -31.70
C VAL A 281 -17.26 13.88 -32.86
N GLY A 282 -17.82 13.10 -33.78
CA GLY A 282 -17.12 12.53 -34.92
C GLY A 282 -16.68 11.08 -34.73
N THR A 283 -16.71 10.53 -33.51
CA THR A 283 -16.30 9.14 -33.26
C THR A 283 -17.44 8.16 -33.54
N VAL A 284 -17.11 7.02 -34.14
CA VAL A 284 -18.05 5.92 -34.42
C VAL A 284 -18.09 4.98 -33.22
N TYR A 285 -19.28 4.72 -32.70
CA TYR A 285 -19.52 3.80 -31.58
C TYR A 285 -20.43 2.65 -32.02
N GLU A 286 -20.24 1.47 -31.42
CA GLU A 286 -21.19 0.37 -31.50
C GLU A 286 -22.17 0.49 -30.34
N GLY A 287 -23.45 0.66 -30.64
CA GLY A 287 -24.49 0.87 -29.65
C GLY A 287 -25.68 -0.07 -29.84
N LYS A 288 -26.37 -0.38 -28.74
CA LYS A 288 -27.56 -1.23 -28.75
C LYS A 288 -28.82 -0.38 -28.84
N VAL A 289 -29.75 -0.72 -29.73
CA VAL A 289 -31.04 -0.05 -29.83
C VAL A 289 -31.84 -0.32 -28.56
N ALA A 290 -32.03 0.71 -27.73
CA ALA A 290 -32.76 0.63 -26.48
C ALA A 290 -34.27 0.73 -26.70
N LYS A 291 -34.71 1.62 -27.61
CA LYS A 291 -36.12 1.84 -27.88
C LYS A 291 -36.34 2.46 -29.26
N LEU A 292 -37.39 2.03 -29.94
CA LEU A 292 -37.84 2.62 -31.20
C LEU A 292 -38.98 3.62 -30.97
N MET A 293 -38.97 4.73 -31.70
CA MET A 293 -40.03 5.75 -31.72
C MET A 293 -40.34 6.12 -33.18
N ASP A 294 -41.50 6.72 -33.42
CA ASP A 294 -41.94 7.07 -34.79
C ASP A 294 -41.00 8.05 -35.52
N PHE A 295 -40.23 8.84 -34.76
CA PHE A 295 -39.32 9.86 -35.29
C PHE A 295 -37.83 9.46 -35.20
N GLY A 296 -37.50 8.29 -34.65
CA GLY A 296 -36.12 7.84 -34.50
C GLY A 296 -35.90 6.66 -33.57
N ALA A 297 -34.64 6.25 -33.42
CA ALA A 297 -34.23 5.17 -32.53
C ALA A 297 -33.32 5.72 -31.41
N PHE A 298 -33.58 5.31 -30.17
CA PHE A 298 -32.67 5.53 -29.06
C PHE A 298 -31.65 4.41 -29.00
N VAL A 299 -30.38 4.78 -29.07
CA VAL A 299 -29.24 3.85 -29.11
C VAL A 299 -28.36 4.14 -27.91
N THR A 300 -28.16 3.12 -27.06
CA THR A 300 -27.23 3.20 -25.95
C THR A 300 -25.82 2.90 -26.46
N ILE A 301 -24.98 3.94 -26.49
CA ILE A 301 -23.59 3.88 -26.99
C ILE A 301 -22.58 3.68 -25.85
N LEU A 302 -22.88 4.21 -24.66
CA LEU A 302 -22.11 3.98 -23.44
C LEU A 302 -23.07 3.75 -22.26
N PRO A 303 -22.66 3.08 -21.18
CA PRO A 303 -23.52 2.87 -20.01
C PRO A 303 -24.06 4.20 -19.46
N GLY A 304 -25.38 4.39 -19.52
CA GLY A 304 -26.05 5.62 -19.06
C GLY A 304 -26.03 6.80 -20.05
N LYS A 305 -25.52 6.61 -21.28
CA LYS A 305 -25.56 7.61 -22.35
C LYS A 305 -26.30 7.08 -23.56
N ASP A 306 -27.50 7.60 -23.75
CA ASP A 306 -28.34 7.31 -24.91
C ASP A 306 -28.22 8.45 -25.93
N GLY A 307 -28.08 8.07 -27.19
CA GLY A 307 -28.17 9.00 -28.31
C GLY A 307 -29.38 8.73 -29.17
N LEU A 308 -29.88 9.78 -29.82
CA LEU A 308 -31.02 9.70 -30.73
C LEU A 308 -30.51 9.64 -32.18
N VAL A 309 -30.85 8.57 -32.89
CA VAL A 309 -30.76 8.51 -34.34
C VAL A 309 -32.09 8.98 -34.91
N HIS A 310 -32.13 10.16 -35.52
CA HIS A 310 -33.33 10.67 -36.17
C HIS A 310 -33.64 9.86 -37.43
N ILE A 311 -34.92 9.70 -37.80
CA ILE A 311 -35.34 8.89 -38.97
C ILE A 311 -34.63 9.28 -40.27
N SER A 312 -34.28 10.56 -40.44
CA SER A 312 -33.54 11.06 -41.62
C SER A 312 -32.05 10.69 -41.64
N GLN A 313 -31.50 10.16 -40.55
CA GLN A 313 -30.09 9.80 -40.35
C GLN A 313 -29.87 8.28 -40.27
N ILE A 314 -30.89 7.47 -40.57
CA ILE A 314 -30.85 6.00 -40.53
C ILE A 314 -30.31 5.39 -41.84
N SER A 315 -30.76 5.87 -42.99
CA SER A 315 -30.43 5.31 -44.31
C SER A 315 -30.59 6.35 -45.42
N ASP A 316 -29.81 6.25 -46.50
CA ASP A 316 -29.87 7.17 -47.66
C ASP A 316 -31.15 7.07 -48.47
N GLU A 317 -31.84 5.94 -48.34
CA GLU A 317 -33.17 5.73 -48.88
C GLU A 317 -34.24 6.36 -47.98
N ARG A 318 -35.38 6.78 -48.56
CA ARG A 318 -36.50 7.35 -47.81
C ARG A 318 -37.14 6.26 -46.95
N VAL A 319 -36.87 6.28 -45.66
CA VAL A 319 -37.45 5.36 -44.67
C VAL A 319 -38.78 5.94 -44.16
N GLU A 320 -39.90 5.26 -44.40
CA GLU A 320 -41.22 5.67 -43.88
C GLU A 320 -41.43 5.25 -42.42
N LYS A 321 -40.86 4.12 -41.99
CA LYS A 321 -40.90 3.66 -40.59
C LYS A 321 -39.54 3.17 -40.10
N VAL A 322 -39.15 3.61 -38.91
CA VAL A 322 -37.89 3.22 -38.25
C VAL A 322 -37.81 1.69 -38.06
N SER A 323 -38.96 1.05 -37.80
CA SER A 323 -39.13 -0.39 -37.63
C SER A 323 -38.76 -1.23 -38.86
N ASP A 324 -38.68 -0.61 -40.05
CA ASP A 324 -38.39 -1.34 -41.29
C ASP A 324 -36.90 -1.66 -41.44
N LYS A 325 -36.04 -0.95 -40.68
CA LYS A 325 -34.57 -1.08 -40.76
C LYS A 325 -33.91 -1.42 -39.43
N LEU A 326 -34.58 -1.19 -38.29
CA LEU A 326 -34.02 -1.38 -36.96
C LEU A 326 -35.01 -2.13 -36.06
N SER A 327 -34.50 -3.10 -35.29
CA SER A 327 -35.26 -3.77 -34.23
C SER A 327 -34.75 -3.36 -32.84
N GLU A 328 -35.63 -3.41 -31.85
CA GLU A 328 -35.21 -3.22 -30.45
C GLU A 328 -34.23 -4.32 -30.06
N GLY A 329 -33.07 -3.90 -29.55
CA GLY A 329 -31.98 -4.80 -29.15
C GLY A 329 -30.89 -5.04 -30.20
N ASP A 330 -31.03 -4.51 -31.41
CA ASP A 330 -29.99 -4.62 -32.45
C ASP A 330 -28.72 -3.84 -32.07
N ILE A 331 -27.56 -4.38 -32.44
CA ILE A 331 -26.25 -3.71 -32.29
C ILE A 331 -25.92 -3.04 -33.62
N ILE A 332 -25.81 -1.71 -33.60
CA ILE A 332 -25.55 -0.90 -34.79
C ILE A 332 -24.37 0.05 -34.58
N LYS A 333 -23.64 0.34 -35.66
CA LYS A 333 -22.59 1.36 -35.69
C LYS A 333 -23.21 2.73 -35.95
N VAL A 334 -22.86 3.70 -35.13
CA VAL A 334 -23.42 5.06 -35.17
C VAL A 334 -22.31 6.08 -34.91
N LYS A 335 -22.28 7.16 -35.71
CA LYS A 335 -21.35 8.27 -35.54
C LYS A 335 -22.02 9.41 -34.78
N VAL A 336 -21.29 10.02 -33.85
CA VAL A 336 -21.77 11.18 -33.10
C VAL A 336 -21.66 12.44 -33.96
N LEU A 337 -22.77 13.08 -34.25
CA LEU A 337 -22.79 14.32 -35.04
C LEU A 337 -22.63 15.56 -34.16
N GLU A 338 -23.32 15.59 -33.02
CA GLU A 338 -23.38 16.77 -32.17
C GLU A 338 -23.82 16.36 -30.76
N VAL A 339 -23.28 17.04 -29.75
CA VAL A 339 -23.75 16.95 -28.36
C VAL A 339 -24.30 18.31 -27.97
N ASP A 340 -25.61 18.38 -27.74
CA ASP A 340 -26.29 19.63 -27.38
C ASP A 340 -25.93 20.06 -25.94
N LYS A 341 -26.11 21.35 -25.59
CA LYS A 341 -25.78 21.93 -24.28
C LYS A 341 -26.51 21.27 -23.10
N GLN A 342 -27.58 20.52 -23.38
CA GLN A 342 -28.33 19.73 -22.39
C GLN A 342 -27.87 18.26 -22.30
N GLY A 343 -26.76 17.89 -22.95
CA GLY A 343 -26.20 16.53 -22.92
C GLY A 343 -26.91 15.53 -23.83
N ARG A 344 -27.78 16.00 -24.74
CA ARG A 344 -28.46 15.14 -25.72
C ARG A 344 -27.53 14.87 -26.91
N ILE A 345 -27.31 13.59 -27.22
CA ILE A 345 -26.38 13.15 -28.25
C ILE A 345 -27.15 12.86 -29.53
N ARG A 346 -26.78 13.52 -30.63
CA ARG A 346 -27.30 13.24 -31.97
C ARG A 346 -26.40 12.24 -32.67
N LEU A 347 -26.99 11.14 -33.10
CA LEU A 347 -26.30 10.04 -33.77
C LEU A 347 -26.75 9.92 -35.22
N SER A 348 -25.85 9.45 -36.09
CA SER A 348 -26.15 9.14 -37.48
C SER A 348 -25.54 7.81 -37.89
N MET A 349 -26.33 7.01 -38.61
CA MET A 349 -25.85 5.77 -39.25
C MET A 349 -25.25 6.05 -40.63
N LYS A 350 -25.70 7.12 -41.31
CA LYS A 350 -25.20 7.53 -42.63
C LYS A 350 -23.75 7.98 -42.59
N ALA A 351 -23.45 8.83 -41.60
CA ALA A 351 -22.14 9.45 -41.47
C ALA A 351 -21.02 8.46 -41.08
N VAL A 352 -21.37 7.18 -40.85
CA VAL A 352 -20.40 6.09 -40.63
C VAL A 352 -19.67 5.70 -41.93
N GLY A 353 -20.31 5.89 -43.09
CA GLY A 353 -19.76 5.53 -44.40
C GLY A 353 -19.23 6.69 -45.25
N GLU A 354 -19.26 7.94 -44.75
CA GLU A 354 -18.77 9.13 -45.48
C GLU A 354 -17.25 9.38 -45.34
N ASP A 355 -16.54 8.60 -44.50
CA ASP A 355 -15.09 8.73 -44.26
C ASP A 355 -14.26 7.51 -44.77
N GLU A 356 -14.81 6.69 -45.67
CA GLU A 356 -14.03 5.67 -46.43
C GLU A 356 -13.53 6.19 -47.78
#